data_AF-Q710Q8-F1
#
_entry.id   AF-Q710Q8-F1
#
_cell.length_a   1.000
_cell.length_b   1.000
_cell.length_c   1.000
_cell.angle_alpha   90.00
_cell.angle_beta   90.00
_cell.angle_gamma   90.00
#
_symmetry.space_group_name_H-M   'P 1'
#
loop_
_entity.id
_entity.type
_entity.pdbx_description
1 polymer ?
#
loop_
_entity_poly.entity_id
_entity_poly.type
_entity_poly.pdbx_seq_one_letter_code
_entity_poly.pdbx_strand_id
1 'polypeptide(L)'
;YQWAFAIAAAGITSGSIAERTQFVAYLIYSSFLTGFVYPVVSHWLWSSDGWASPTRTTGSLLFGSGAIDFAGSGVVHMVGGIAGLWGAFIEGPRIGRFDRTGRSVALRGHSASLVVSRFVSTMVRLVRLQS
;
A
#
# COMPACT_ATOMS: atom_id res chain seq x y z
N TYR A 1 -0.78 10.21 -13.41
CA TYR A 1 -1.38 10.14 -12.06
C TYR A 1 -1.35 8.73 -11.49
N GLN A 2 -1.77 7.69 -12.24
CA GLN A 2 -1.78 6.30 -11.74
C GLN A 2 -0.41 5.75 -11.25
N TRP A 3 0.69 6.19 -11.84
CA TRP A 3 2.04 5.79 -11.41
C TRP A 3 2.37 6.24 -9.96
N ALA A 4 1.82 7.38 -9.51
CA ALA A 4 2.05 7.86 -8.14
C ALA A 4 1.33 6.99 -7.11
N PHE A 5 0.13 6.50 -7.44
CA PHE A 5 -0.63 5.57 -6.63
C PHE A 5 0.02 4.18 -6.58
N ALA A 6 0.59 3.70 -7.70
CA ALA A 6 1.37 2.48 -7.72
C ALA A 6 2.60 2.57 -6.79
N ILE A 7 3.33 3.69 -6.83
CA ILE A 7 4.46 3.96 -5.92
C ILE A 7 3.98 4.03 -4.46
N ALA A 8 2.82 4.62 -4.19
CA ALA A 8 2.26 4.66 -2.84
C ALA A 8 1.95 3.25 -2.30
N ALA A 9 1.33 2.38 -3.10
CA ALA A 9 1.08 0.98 -2.73
C ALA A 9 2.40 0.24 -2.40
N ALA A 10 3.42 0.38 -3.24
CA ALA A 10 4.74 -0.20 -3.00
C ALA A 10 5.43 0.39 -1.76
N GLY A 11 5.26 1.69 -1.51
CA GLY A 11 5.78 2.40 -0.35
C GLY A 11 5.17 1.95 0.97
N ILE A 12 3.87 1.61 0.99
CA ILE A 12 3.21 1.04 2.17
C ILE A 12 3.85 -0.30 2.52
N THR A 13 4.01 -1.17 1.53
CA THR A 13 4.63 -2.47 1.77
C THR A 13 6.10 -2.36 2.14
N SER A 14 6.87 -1.47 1.50
CA SER A 14 8.29 -1.29 1.82
C SER A 14 8.52 -0.97 3.29
N GLY A 15 7.67 -0.13 3.88
CA GLY A 15 7.74 0.22 5.30
C GLY A 15 7.54 -0.99 6.23
N SER A 16 6.63 -1.90 5.88
CA SER A 16 6.33 -3.09 6.70
C SER A 16 7.49 -4.09 6.78
N ILE A 17 8.28 -4.19 5.71
CA ILE A 17 9.39 -5.15 5.59
C ILE A 17 10.78 -4.51 5.76
N ALA A 18 10.81 -3.20 6.07
CA ALA A 18 12.05 -2.44 6.26
C ALA A 18 13.02 -3.07 7.29
N GLU A 19 14.32 -2.79 7.11
CA GLU A 19 15.47 -3.19 7.94
C GLU A 19 15.93 -4.65 7.84
N ARG A 20 15.11 -5.59 7.34
CA ARG A 20 15.48 -7.03 7.28
C ARG A 20 15.29 -7.70 5.92
N THR A 21 14.60 -7.04 4.98
CA THR A 21 14.42 -7.57 3.63
C THR A 21 15.68 -7.43 2.80
N GLN A 22 16.03 -8.46 2.04
CA GLN A 22 17.09 -8.41 1.05
C GLN A 22 16.75 -7.43 -0.08
N PHE A 23 17.73 -6.65 -0.54
CA PHE A 23 17.50 -5.66 -1.60
C PHE A 23 16.95 -6.27 -2.90
N VAL A 24 17.39 -7.48 -3.27
CA VAL A 24 16.87 -8.18 -4.46
C VAL A 24 15.40 -8.55 -4.29
N ALA A 25 15.01 -9.07 -3.13
CA ALA A 25 13.61 -9.37 -2.82
C ALA A 25 12.74 -8.10 -2.88
N TYR A 26 13.28 -6.98 -2.39
CA TYR A 26 12.63 -5.67 -2.47
C TYR A 26 12.36 -5.23 -3.92
N LEU A 27 13.33 -5.37 -4.82
CA LEU A 27 13.18 -5.01 -6.23
C LEU A 27 12.14 -5.89 -6.93
N ILE A 28 12.24 -7.22 -6.76
CA ILE A 28 11.30 -8.18 -7.37
C ILE A 28 9.88 -7.89 -6.90
N TYR A 29 9.70 -7.74 -5.59
CA TYR A 29 8.41 -7.42 -5.01
C TYR A 29 7.85 -6.10 -5.55
N SER A 30 8.66 -5.04 -5.57
CA SER A 30 8.22 -3.71 -6.03
C SER A 30 7.82 -3.73 -7.49
N SER A 31 8.62 -4.39 -8.36
CA SER A 31 8.30 -4.57 -9.78
C SER A 31 7.03 -5.39 -9.98
N PHE A 32 6.82 -6.46 -9.21
CA PHE A 32 5.62 -7.29 -9.32
C PHE A 32 4.36 -6.56 -8.84
N LEU A 33 4.44 -5.88 -7.69
CA LEU A 33 3.30 -5.14 -7.14
C LEU A 33 2.88 -4.00 -8.08
N THR A 34 3.84 -3.23 -8.60
CA THR A 34 3.56 -2.06 -9.45
C THR A 34 3.28 -2.43 -10.91
N GLY A 35 3.93 -3.47 -11.43
CA GLY A 35 3.82 -3.89 -12.82
C GLY A 35 2.67 -4.86 -13.10
N PHE A 36 2.17 -5.57 -12.09
CA PHE A 36 1.13 -6.58 -12.27
C PHE A 36 -0.06 -6.40 -11.31
N VAL A 37 0.17 -6.48 -10.00
CA VAL A 37 -0.93 -6.50 -9.01
C VAL A 37 -1.73 -5.20 -9.05
N TYR A 38 -1.06 -4.05 -9.01
CA TYR A 38 -1.70 -2.74 -9.03
C TYR A 38 -2.50 -2.48 -10.32
N PRO A 39 -1.96 -2.70 -11.55
CA PRO A 39 -2.74 -2.58 -12.78
C PRO A 39 -3.99 -3.46 -12.81
N VAL A 40 -3.90 -4.71 -12.32
CA VAL A 40 -5.04 -5.64 -12.29
C VAL A 40 -6.14 -5.12 -11.34
N VAL A 41 -5.79 -4.77 -10.11
CA VAL A 41 -6.77 -4.29 -9.12
C VAL A 41 -7.35 -2.94 -9.49
N SER A 42 -6.53 -2.02 -10.02
CA SER A 42 -7.01 -0.73 -10.51
C SER A 42 -7.96 -0.88 -11.70
N HIS A 43 -7.71 -1.84 -12.60
CA HIS A 43 -8.65 -2.16 -13.67
C HIS A 43 -9.99 -2.65 -13.12
N TRP A 44 -10.00 -3.50 -12.09
CA TRP A 44 -11.24 -4.03 -11.52
C TRP A 44 -12.19 -2.97 -10.96
N LEU A 45 -11.66 -1.94 -10.28
CA LEU A 45 -12.48 -0.93 -9.59
C LEU A 45 -12.61 0.39 -10.35
N TRP A 46 -11.61 0.80 -11.14
CA TRP A 46 -11.57 2.12 -11.78
C TRP A 46 -11.74 2.11 -13.30
N SER A 47 -11.71 0.95 -13.95
CA SER A 47 -12.01 0.87 -15.38
C SER A 47 -13.52 0.81 -15.62
N SER A 48 -13.98 1.36 -16.75
CA SER A 48 -15.36 1.19 -17.22
C SER A 48 -15.71 -0.28 -17.47
N ASP A 49 -14.72 -1.11 -17.78
CA ASP A 49 -14.90 -2.54 -18.05
C ASP A 49 -14.49 -3.42 -16.85
N GLY A 50 -14.17 -2.79 -15.71
CA GLY A 50 -13.85 -3.49 -14.47
C GLY A 50 -15.07 -4.21 -13.91
N TRP A 51 -14.93 -5.45 -13.47
CA TRP A 51 -16.06 -6.25 -12.97
C TRP A 51 -16.70 -5.70 -11.69
N ALA A 52 -15.92 -4.97 -10.87
CA ALA A 52 -16.38 -4.35 -9.63
C ALA A 52 -16.70 -2.86 -9.80
N SER A 53 -16.49 -2.31 -10.99
CA SER A 53 -16.61 -0.87 -11.23
C SER A 53 -18.08 -0.41 -11.18
N PRO A 54 -18.37 0.72 -10.52
CA PRO A 54 -19.71 1.30 -10.47
C PRO A 54 -20.10 1.97 -11.80
N THR A 55 -19.15 2.22 -12.71
CA THR A 55 -19.39 2.83 -14.03
C THR A 55 -19.58 1.80 -15.13
N ARG A 56 -19.58 0.51 -14.77
CA ARG A 56 -19.74 -0.59 -15.72
C ARG A 56 -21.13 -0.59 -16.35
N THR A 57 -21.18 -0.64 -17.67
CA THR A 57 -22.44 -0.62 -18.46
C THR A 57 -22.87 -2.01 -18.93
N THR A 58 -22.04 -3.03 -18.76
CA THR A 58 -22.26 -4.38 -19.29
C THR A 58 -22.45 -5.41 -18.18
N GLY A 59 -23.63 -6.03 -18.09
CA GLY A 59 -23.93 -7.07 -17.08
C GLY A 59 -24.35 -6.53 -15.72
N SER A 60 -24.49 -7.42 -14.73
CA SER A 60 -24.90 -7.06 -13.37
C SER A 60 -23.75 -6.40 -12.61
N LEU A 61 -24.03 -5.28 -11.95
CA LEU A 61 -23.09 -4.64 -11.04
C LEU A 61 -22.84 -5.51 -9.80
N LEU A 62 -21.61 -5.47 -9.29
CA LEU A 62 -21.26 -6.10 -8.02
C LEU A 62 -22.15 -5.55 -6.89
N PHE A 63 -22.86 -6.44 -6.18
CA PHE A 63 -23.85 -6.08 -5.15
C PHE A 63 -24.95 -5.10 -5.61
N GLY A 64 -25.21 -4.99 -6.92
CA GLY A 64 -26.23 -4.10 -7.49
C GLY A 64 -25.79 -2.64 -7.68
N SER A 65 -24.62 -2.23 -7.17
CA SER A 65 -24.13 -0.84 -7.27
C SER A 65 -22.69 -0.68 -7.75
N GLY A 66 -21.90 -1.76 -7.73
CA GLY A 66 -20.44 -1.67 -7.88
C GLY A 66 -19.76 -1.18 -6.60
N ALA A 67 -18.43 -1.16 -6.60
CA ALA A 67 -17.58 -0.74 -5.50
C ALA A 67 -16.98 0.65 -5.78
N ILE A 68 -17.31 1.63 -4.91
CA ILE A 68 -16.78 2.99 -5.04
C ILE A 68 -15.50 3.11 -4.23
N ASP A 69 -14.41 3.41 -4.92
CA ASP A 69 -13.13 3.79 -4.32
C ASP A 69 -12.66 5.09 -4.99
N PHE A 70 -12.75 6.24 -4.32
CA PHE A 70 -12.46 7.52 -4.97
C PHE A 70 -10.95 7.82 -5.07
N ALA A 71 -10.19 7.51 -4.01
CA ALA A 71 -8.80 7.94 -3.86
C ALA A 71 -7.83 6.77 -3.56
N GLY A 72 -8.30 5.53 -3.60
CA GLY A 72 -7.47 4.34 -3.45
C GLY A 72 -7.45 3.79 -2.02
N SER A 73 -8.52 3.90 -1.24
CA SER A 73 -8.58 3.23 0.07
C SER A 73 -8.50 1.71 -0.08
N GLY A 74 -9.12 1.16 -1.13
CA GLY A 74 -9.02 -0.25 -1.51
C GLY A 74 -7.82 -0.49 -2.43
N VAL A 75 -7.83 0.12 -3.62
CA VAL A 75 -6.87 -0.16 -4.71
C VAL A 75 -5.42 0.10 -4.30
N VAL A 76 -5.17 1.05 -3.40
CA VAL A 76 -3.82 1.46 -2.99
C VAL A 76 -3.53 1.02 -1.55
N HIS A 77 -4.32 1.47 -0.58
CA HIS A 77 -4.01 1.28 0.83
C HIS A 77 -4.27 -0.14 1.31
N MET A 78 -5.42 -0.73 0.94
CA MET A 78 -5.72 -2.12 1.29
C MET A 78 -4.78 -3.08 0.57
N VAL A 79 -4.56 -2.91 -0.75
CA VAL A 79 -3.62 -3.75 -1.51
C VAL A 79 -2.20 -3.68 -0.92
N GLY A 80 -1.66 -2.47 -0.73
CA GLY A 80 -0.34 -2.29 -0.14
C GLY A 80 -0.26 -2.79 1.30
N GLY A 81 -1.34 -2.66 2.08
CA GLY A 81 -1.46 -3.12 3.45
C GLY A 81 -1.48 -4.64 3.57
N ILE A 82 -2.27 -5.34 2.75
CA ILE A 82 -2.31 -6.82 2.71
C ILE A 82 -0.98 -7.37 2.21
N ALA A 83 -0.42 -6.79 1.16
CA ALA A 83 0.89 -7.21 0.66
C ALA A 83 1.99 -6.96 1.70
N GLY A 84 1.91 -5.86 2.45
CA GLY A 84 2.80 -5.58 3.57
C GLY A 84 2.61 -6.52 4.76
N LEU A 85 1.38 -6.91 5.07
CA LEU A 85 1.08 -7.90 6.09
C LEU A 85 1.72 -9.26 5.74
N TRP A 86 1.51 -9.74 4.52
CA TRP A 86 2.11 -10.99 4.05
C TRP A 86 3.64 -10.89 4.00
N GLY A 87 4.19 -9.78 3.51
CA GLY A 87 5.62 -9.55 3.52
C GLY A 87 6.21 -9.58 4.93
N ALA A 88 5.58 -8.90 5.89
CA ALA A 88 6.04 -8.89 7.27
C ALA A 88 5.87 -10.26 7.96
N PHE A 89 4.86 -11.04 7.59
CA PHE A 89 4.64 -12.39 8.08
C PHE A 89 5.75 -13.35 7.59
N ILE A 90 6.11 -13.27 6.30
CA ILE A 90 7.15 -14.12 5.69
C ILE A 90 8.54 -13.74 6.22
N GLU A 91 8.86 -12.44 6.28
CA GLU A 91 10.14 -11.94 6.79
C GLU A 91 10.31 -12.14 8.30
N GLY A 92 9.19 -12.29 9.01
CA GLY A 92 9.17 -12.42 10.46
C GLY A 92 9.48 -11.11 11.21
N PRO A 93 9.51 -11.19 12.56
CA PRO A 93 9.67 -10.04 13.42
C PRO A 93 11.10 -9.49 13.41
N ARG A 94 11.21 -8.17 13.59
CA ARG A 94 12.51 -7.51 13.78
C ARG A 94 13.21 -8.03 15.03
N ILE A 95 14.54 -8.07 14.98
CA ILE A 95 15.36 -8.42 16.14
C ILE A 95 15.03 -7.47 17.30
N GLY A 96 14.79 -8.02 18.48
CA GLY A 96 14.41 -7.24 19.68
C GLY A 96 12.96 -6.76 19.70
N ARG A 97 12.11 -7.14 18.72
CA ARG A 97 10.67 -6.82 18.74
C ARG A 97 9.91 -7.59 19.83
N PHE A 98 10.37 -8.78 20.18
CA PHE A 98 9.76 -9.64 21.20
C PHE A 98 10.81 -10.06 22.24
N ASP A 99 10.43 -10.05 23.53
CA ASP A 99 11.28 -10.54 24.61
C ASP A 99 11.31 -12.10 24.65
N ARG A 100 12.13 -12.68 25.53
CA ARG A 100 12.22 -14.14 25.69
C ARG A 100 10.91 -14.81 26.13
N THR A 101 9.95 -14.02 26.62
CA THR A 101 8.61 -14.45 27.02
C THR A 101 7.55 -14.21 25.93
N GLY A 102 7.96 -13.73 24.76
CA GLY A 102 7.07 -13.43 23.63
C GLY A 102 6.30 -12.11 23.74
N ARG A 103 6.57 -11.27 24.76
CA ARG A 103 5.89 -9.97 24.90
C ARG A 103 6.49 -8.95 23.94
N SER A 104 5.63 -8.10 23.38
CA SER A 104 6.06 -7.05 22.46
C SER A 104 6.87 -5.97 23.17
N VAL A 105 8.04 -5.66 22.63
CA VAL A 105 8.88 -4.55 23.07
C VAL A 105 8.76 -3.41 22.06
N ALA A 106 8.53 -2.20 22.56
CA ALA A 106 8.41 -1.01 21.72
C ALA A 106 9.78 -0.61 21.14
N LEU A 107 9.90 -0.67 19.82
CA LEU A 107 11.06 -0.13 19.09
C LEU A 107 10.84 1.38 18.92
N ARG A 108 11.68 2.20 19.57
CA ARG A 108 11.62 3.66 19.43
C ARG A 108 12.14 4.08 18.05
N GLY A 109 11.45 5.04 17.44
CA GLY A 109 11.91 5.68 16.21
C GLY A 109 13.18 6.51 16.44
N HIS A 110 14.10 6.47 15.48
CA HIS A 110 15.41 7.14 15.61
C HIS A 110 15.35 8.67 15.46
N SER A 111 14.31 9.23 14.83
CA SER A 111 14.16 10.68 14.64
C SER A 111 12.69 11.10 14.51
N ALA A 112 12.17 11.82 15.51
CA ALA A 112 10.83 12.40 15.45
C ALA A 112 10.74 13.56 14.45
N SER A 113 11.81 14.36 14.33
CA SER A 113 11.89 15.48 13.39
C SER A 113 11.78 15.05 11.93
N LEU A 114 12.41 13.93 11.55
CA LEU A 114 12.27 13.38 10.21
C LEU A 114 10.84 12.89 9.91
N VAL A 115 10.19 12.24 10.88
CA VAL A 115 8.80 11.78 10.75
C VAL A 115 7.86 12.95 10.53
N VAL A 116 7.96 14.00 11.37
CA VAL A 116 7.12 15.20 11.26
C VAL A 116 7.41 15.95 9.97
N SER A 117 8.68 16.10 9.57
CA SER A 117 9.04 16.77 8.32
C SER A 117 8.45 16.06 7.09
N ARG A 118 8.53 14.72 7.04
CA ARG A 118 7.93 13.95 5.94
C ARG A 118 6.41 13.99 5.95
N PHE A 119 5.78 13.97 7.12
CA PHE A 119 4.34 14.11 7.24
C PHE A 119 3.86 15.47 6.71
N VAL A 120 4.48 16.56 7.18
CA VAL A 120 4.16 17.93 6.74
C VAL A 120 4.45 18.11 5.25
N SER A 121 5.59 17.64 4.75
CA SER A 121 5.93 17.70 3.33
C SER A 121 4.89 16.97 2.46
N THR A 122 4.44 15.79 2.89
CA THR A 122 3.41 15.03 2.19
C THR A 122 2.07 15.76 2.22
N MET A 123 1.65 16.30 3.36
CA MET A 123 0.42 17.08 3.48
C MET A 123 0.43 18.34 2.61
N VAL A 124 1.51 19.11 2.64
CA VAL A 124 1.66 20.32 1.82
C VAL A 124 1.61 20.00 0.33
N ARG A 125 2.21 18.88 -0.08
CA ARG A 125 2.20 18.44 -1.47
C ARG A 125 0.83 17.92 -1.90
N LEU A 126 0.09 17.27 -1.01
CA LEU A 126 -1.28 16.84 -1.28
C LEU A 126 -2.24 18.03 -1.43
N VAL A 127 -2.14 19.04 -0.55
CA VAL A 127 -2.96 20.26 -0.64
C VAL A 127 -2.72 21.00 -1.97
N ARG A 128 -1.45 21.08 -2.42
CA ARG A 128 -1.10 21.71 -3.72
C ARG A 128 -1.49 20.91 -4.95
N LEU A 129 -1.83 19.63 -4.82
CA LEU A 129 -2.26 18.78 -5.94
C LEU A 129 -3.79 18.73 -6.08
N GLN A 130 -4.52 19.27 -5.10
CA GLN A 130 -5.99 19.36 -5.12
C GLN A 130 -6.52 20.75 -5.51
N SER A 131 -5.63 21.73 -5.71
CA SER A 131 -5.91 23.08 -6.21
C SER A 131 -5.51 23.22 -7.68
#